data_AF-A0A7Y5HCU6-F1
#
_entry.id   AF-A0A7Y5HCU6-F1
#
_cell.length_a   1.000
_cell.length_b   1.000
_cell.length_c   1.000
_cell.angle_alpha   90.00
_cell.angle_beta   90.00
_cell.angle_gamma   90.00
#
_symmetry.space_group_name_H-M   'P 1'
#
loop_
_entity.id
_entity.type
_entity.pdbx_description
1 polymer ?
#
loop_
_entity_poly.entity_id
_entity_poly.type
_entity_poly.pdbx_seq_one_letter_code
_entity_poly.pdbx_strand_id
1 'polypeptide(L)'
;AAPEGAAAIARALRDSGDGELAMALEKAQVEVGAGSVSVRVNEVLRGYLDLNRGRLEAGAERALGRKVAVRIEAGGPAAPAAPVQKKNHELDPAVRRVIDRFDARVLRVDEPGKP
;
A
#
# COMPACT_ATOMS: atom_id res chain seq x y z
N ALA A 1 4.30 -14.61 -1.67
CA ALA A 1 2.86 -14.45 -1.97
C ALA A 1 2.12 -15.80 -2.04
N ALA A 2 1.30 -16.15 -1.04
CA ALA A 2 0.31 -17.22 -1.21
C ALA A 2 -1.00 -16.59 -1.73
N PRO A 3 -1.45 -16.89 -2.96
CA PRO A 3 -2.66 -16.31 -3.55
C PRO A 3 -3.94 -16.61 -2.74
N GLU A 4 -3.86 -17.59 -1.84
CA GLU A 4 -4.90 -18.01 -0.91
C GLU A 4 -5.35 -16.88 0.02
N GLY A 5 -4.43 -16.02 0.45
CA GLY A 5 -4.74 -14.89 1.30
C GLY A 5 -5.56 -13.81 0.58
N ALA A 6 -5.19 -13.49 -0.66
CA ALA A 6 -5.90 -12.52 -1.49
C ALA A 6 -7.35 -12.97 -1.76
N ALA A 7 -7.51 -14.25 -2.12
CA ALA A 7 -8.81 -14.85 -2.42
C ALA A 7 -9.72 -14.88 -1.18
N ALA A 8 -9.17 -15.19 0.00
CA ALA A 8 -9.94 -15.20 1.25
C ALA A 8 -10.46 -13.80 1.61
N ILE A 9 -9.62 -12.77 1.49
CA ILE A 9 -10.00 -11.37 1.79
C ILE A 9 -11.01 -10.88 0.75
N ALA A 10 -10.79 -11.13 -0.54
CA ALA A 10 -11.72 -10.75 -1.60
C ALA A 10 -13.08 -11.45 -1.46
N ARG A 11 -13.12 -12.69 -0.97
CA ARG A 11 -14.37 -13.40 -0.65
C ARG A 11 -15.08 -12.75 0.53
N ALA A 12 -14.38 -12.48 1.63
CA ALA A 12 -14.98 -11.83 2.80
C ALA A 12 -15.54 -10.44 2.49
N LEU A 13 -14.87 -9.69 1.62
CA LEU A 13 -15.34 -8.40 1.12
C LEU A 13 -16.61 -8.56 0.28
N ARG A 14 -16.66 -9.52 -0.66
CA ARG A 14 -17.87 -9.85 -1.42
C ARG A 14 -19.06 -10.22 -0.52
N ASP A 15 -18.83 -11.08 0.46
CA ASP A 15 -19.85 -11.50 1.43
C ASP A 15 -20.36 -10.33 2.28
N SER A 16 -19.55 -9.27 2.42
CA SER A 16 -19.92 -8.04 3.14
C SER A 16 -20.62 -6.99 2.27
N GLY A 17 -20.81 -7.26 0.96
CA GLY A 17 -21.40 -6.32 0.01
C GLY A 17 -20.38 -5.40 -0.70
N ASP A 18 -19.09 -5.58 -0.46
CA ASP A 18 -18.02 -4.70 -0.92
C ASP A 18 -17.37 -5.24 -2.21
N GLY A 19 -18.20 -5.46 -3.24
CA GLY A 19 -17.77 -6.05 -4.51
C GLY A 19 -16.66 -5.29 -5.22
N GLU A 20 -16.66 -3.95 -5.14
CA GLU A 20 -15.62 -3.10 -5.75
C GLU A 20 -14.26 -3.26 -5.08
N LEU A 21 -14.23 -3.32 -3.74
CA LEU A 21 -13.01 -3.54 -2.99
C LEU A 21 -12.44 -4.93 -3.27
N ALA A 22 -13.30 -5.95 -3.35
CA ALA A 22 -12.89 -7.30 -3.74
C ALA A 22 -12.27 -7.33 -5.14
N MET A 23 -12.88 -6.68 -6.13
CA MET A 23 -12.34 -6.60 -7.50
C MET A 23 -11.02 -5.82 -7.56
N ALA A 24 -10.88 -4.76 -6.77
CA ALA A 24 -9.63 -4.01 -6.67
C ALA A 24 -8.52 -4.88 -6.04
N LEU A 25 -8.87 -5.73 -5.07
CA LEU A 25 -7.95 -6.67 -4.43
C LEU A 25 -7.53 -7.81 -5.36
N GLU A 26 -8.43 -8.29 -6.22
CA GLU A 26 -8.11 -9.31 -7.25
C GLU A 26 -7.09 -8.80 -8.28
N LYS A 27 -7.06 -7.48 -8.53
CA LYS A 27 -6.05 -6.82 -9.37
C LYS A 27 -4.79 -6.42 -8.60
N ALA A 28 -4.77 -6.65 -7.29
CA ALA A 28 -3.65 -6.32 -6.42
C ALA A 28 -2.74 -7.53 -6.18
N GLN A 29 -1.45 -7.27 -5.97
CA GLN A 29 -0.54 -8.27 -5.42
C GLN A 29 -0.65 -8.25 -3.90
N VAL A 30 -1.27 -9.29 -3.33
CA VAL A 30 -1.51 -9.36 -1.87
C VAL A 30 -0.61 -10.40 -1.22
N GLU A 31 0.03 -10.00 -0.13
CA GLU A 31 0.86 -10.87 0.70
C GLU A 31 0.34 -10.88 2.13
N VAL A 32 -0.06 -12.06 2.61
CA VAL A 32 -0.52 -12.25 3.99
C VAL A 32 0.65 -12.75 4.84
N GLY A 33 1.02 -11.95 5.83
CA GLY A 33 2.00 -12.28 6.86
C GLY A 33 1.36 -12.73 8.17
N ALA A 34 2.19 -12.99 9.18
CA ALA A 34 1.77 -13.49 10.49
C ALA A 34 0.88 -12.51 11.29
N GLY A 35 0.85 -11.23 10.94
CA GLY A 35 0.00 -10.21 11.58
C GLY A 35 -0.27 -8.99 10.71
N SER A 36 0.00 -9.08 9.42
CA SER A 36 -0.17 -7.97 8.48
C SER A 36 -0.55 -8.48 7.10
N VAL A 37 -1.26 -7.65 6.35
CA VAL A 37 -1.59 -7.89 4.95
C VAL A 37 -1.00 -6.75 4.13
N SER A 38 -0.08 -7.07 3.23
CA SER A 38 0.48 -6.09 2.29
C SER A 38 -0.27 -6.17 0.98
N VAL A 39 -0.79 -5.05 0.49
CA VAL A 39 -1.55 -4.92 -0.76
C VAL A 39 -0.78 -3.99 -1.67
N ARG A 40 -0.24 -4.53 -2.76
CA ARG A 40 0.47 -3.77 -3.79
C ARG A 40 -0.43 -3.53 -5.00
N VAL A 41 -0.60 -2.28 -5.36
CA VAL A 41 -1.43 -1.84 -6.48
C VAL A 41 -0.78 -0.70 -7.25
N ASN A 42 -1.33 -0.36 -8.42
CA ASN A 42 -0.95 0.87 -9.11
C ASN A 42 -1.32 2.12 -8.29
N GLU A 43 -0.71 3.27 -8.61
CA GLU A 43 -0.93 4.51 -7.85
C GLU A 43 -2.39 4.97 -7.84
N VAL A 44 -3.13 4.73 -8.92
CA VAL A 44 -4.54 5.10 -9.04
C VAL A 44 -5.40 4.33 -8.04
N LEU A 45 -5.21 3.02 -7.94
CA LEU A 45 -5.94 2.15 -7.01
C LEU A 45 -5.44 2.30 -5.58
N ARG A 46 -4.18 2.73 -5.36
CA ARG A 46 -3.66 2.98 -4.02
C ARG A 46 -4.55 3.99 -3.27
N GLY A 47 -4.85 5.13 -3.89
CA GLY A 47 -5.69 6.15 -3.27
C GLY A 47 -7.08 5.63 -2.92
N TYR A 48 -7.68 4.83 -3.80
CA TYR A 48 -8.98 4.21 -3.57
C TYR A 48 -8.97 3.22 -2.39
N LEU A 49 -7.95 2.35 -2.33
CA LEU A 49 -7.83 1.38 -1.23
C LEU A 49 -7.52 2.07 0.10
N ASP A 50 -6.73 3.16 0.09
CA ASP A 50 -6.35 3.90 1.31
C ASP A 50 -7.56 4.60 1.93
N LEU A 51 -8.43 5.20 1.11
CA LEU A 51 -9.71 5.76 1.55
C LEU A 51 -10.66 4.72 2.15
N ASN A 52 -10.51 3.46 1.74
CA ASN A 52 -11.33 2.33 2.19
C ASN A 52 -10.58 1.39 3.15
N ARG A 53 -9.46 1.84 3.71
CA ARG A 53 -8.56 0.98 4.51
C ARG A 53 -9.26 0.30 5.67
N GLY A 54 -10.16 0.98 6.38
CA GLY A 54 -10.90 0.38 7.49
C GLY A 54 -11.79 -0.80 7.06
N ARG A 55 -12.39 -0.73 5.87
CA ARG A 55 -13.19 -1.83 5.30
C ARG A 55 -12.31 -3.00 4.86
N LEU A 56 -11.15 -2.68 4.28
CA LEU A 56 -10.10 -3.66 3.96
C LEU A 56 -9.60 -4.40 5.20
N GLU A 57 -9.30 -3.67 6.27
CA GLU A 57 -8.88 -4.24 7.55
C GLU A 57 -9.98 -5.12 8.12
N ALA A 58 -11.22 -4.64 8.21
CA ALA A 58 -12.35 -5.44 8.67
C ALA A 58 -12.57 -6.72 7.83
N GLY A 59 -12.48 -6.61 6.50
CA GLY A 59 -12.57 -7.74 5.58
C GLY A 59 -11.43 -8.73 5.77
N ALA A 60 -10.22 -8.24 6.00
CA ALA A 60 -9.05 -9.07 6.25
C ALA A 60 -9.08 -9.75 7.62
N GLU A 61 -9.54 -9.04 8.66
CA GLU A 61 -9.74 -9.59 9.99
C GLU A 61 -10.80 -10.70 9.98
N ARG A 62 -11.89 -10.47 9.25
CA ARG A 62 -12.96 -11.46 9.07
C ARG A 62 -12.48 -12.68 8.29
N ALA A 63 -11.71 -12.47 7.22
CA ALA A 63 -11.16 -13.55 6.41
C ALA A 63 -10.12 -14.40 7.16
N LEU A 64 -9.29 -13.77 7.99
CA LEU A 64 -8.18 -14.42 8.70
C LEU A 64 -8.53 -14.83 10.14
N GLY A 65 -9.70 -14.43 10.63
CA GLY A 65 -10.17 -14.72 11.99
C GLY A 65 -9.34 -14.08 13.11
N ARG A 66 -8.55 -13.04 12.80
CA ARG A 66 -7.64 -12.37 13.74
C ARG A 66 -7.40 -10.93 13.34
N LYS A 67 -6.99 -10.09 14.31
CA LYS A 67 -6.56 -8.71 14.02
C LYS A 67 -5.36 -8.69 13.09
N VAL A 68 -5.42 -7.86 12.05
CA VAL A 68 -4.35 -7.71 11.05
C VAL A 68 -4.19 -6.26 10.65
N ALA A 69 -2.94 -5.82 10.49
CA ALA A 69 -2.64 -4.51 9.94
C ALA A 69 -2.56 -4.56 8.41
N VAL A 70 -3.36 -3.76 7.70
CA VAL A 70 -3.27 -3.65 6.25
C VAL A 70 -2.27 -2.56 5.87
N ARG A 71 -1.32 -2.87 4.99
CA ARG A 71 -0.39 -1.91 4.38
C ARG A 71 -0.66 -1.85 2.89
N ILE A 72 -0.88 -0.66 2.36
CA ILE A 72 -1.17 -0.43 0.95
C ILE A 72 0.06 0.26 0.35
N GLU A 73 0.73 -0.43 -0.56
CA GLU A 73 1.96 0.03 -1.20
C GLU A 73 1.69 0.37 -2.68
N ALA A 74 2.18 1.52 -3.12
CA ALA A 74 2.25 1.83 -4.54
C ALA A 74 3.37 1.01 -5.17
N GLY A 75 3.01 0.15 -6.10
CA GLY A 75 3.91 -0.74 -6.80
C GLY A 75 3.05 -1.72 -7.57
N GLY A 76 3.05 -1.60 -8.91
CA GLY A 76 2.51 -2.66 -9.76
C GLY A 76 3.19 -3.99 -9.43
N PRO A 77 2.60 -5.14 -9.81
CA PRO A 77 3.11 -6.44 -9.42
C PRO A 77 4.61 -6.50 -9.72
N ALA A 78 5.42 -6.49 -8.66
CA ALA A 78 6.82 -6.77 -8.82
C ALA A 78 6.88 -8.20 -9.34
N ALA A 79 7.48 -8.38 -10.52
CA ALA A 79 7.77 -9.69 -11.08
C ALA A 79 8.23 -10.60 -9.93
N PRO A 80 7.67 -11.83 -9.80
CA PRO A 80 7.73 -12.61 -8.58
C PRO A 80 9.18 -12.78 -8.14
N ALA A 81 9.62 -11.97 -7.19
CA ALA A 81 10.94 -12.05 -6.62
C ALA A 81 10.89 -13.16 -5.58
N ALA A 82 11.72 -14.17 -5.80
CA ALA A 82 12.04 -15.23 -4.85
C ALA A 82 12.23 -14.67 -3.42
N PRO A 83 11.96 -15.46 -2.37
CA PRO A 83 11.92 -14.96 -1.00
C PRO A 83 13.32 -14.53 -0.57
N VAL A 84 13.55 -13.22 -0.40
CA VAL A 84 14.79 -12.72 0.20
C VAL A 84 14.48 -11.75 1.34
N GLN A 85 14.57 -12.32 2.53
CA GLN A 85 15.21 -11.80 3.75
C GLN A 85 15.36 -10.28 3.89
N LYS A 86 14.87 -9.79 5.03
CA LYS A 86 15.19 -8.50 5.67
C LYS A 86 16.57 -7.97 5.26
N LYS A 87 16.62 -6.84 4.56
CA LYS A 87 17.77 -5.93 4.61
C LYS A 87 17.31 -4.50 4.30
N ASN A 88 17.84 -3.59 5.11
CA ASN A 88 17.55 -2.16 5.16
C ASN A 88 17.47 -1.53 3.75
N HIS A 89 16.40 -0.76 3.54
CA HIS A 89 16.21 0.02 2.32
C HIS A 89 17.13 1.25 2.39
N GLU A 90 18.34 1.11 1.86
CA GLU A 90 19.18 2.25 1.54
C GLU A 90 18.55 2.95 0.32
N LEU A 91 18.16 4.22 0.49
CA LEU A 91 17.51 5.00 -0.56
C LEU A 91 18.40 5.11 -1.80
N ASP A 92 17.81 4.79 -2.96
CA ASP A 92 18.45 4.84 -4.28
C ASP A 92 19.07 6.23 -4.54
N PRO A 93 20.36 6.32 -4.97
CA PRO A 93 21.03 7.58 -5.23
C PRO A 93 20.33 8.46 -6.28
N ALA A 94 19.48 7.88 -7.13
CA ALA A 94 18.64 8.65 -8.06
C ALA A 94 17.50 9.40 -7.34
N VAL A 95 16.90 8.79 -6.32
CA VAL A 95 15.85 9.41 -5.50
C VAL A 95 16.44 10.51 -4.61
N ARG A 96 17.64 10.30 -4.06
CA ARG A 96 18.37 11.32 -3.29
C ARG A 96 18.59 12.62 -4.07
N ARG A 97 18.98 12.52 -5.36
CA ARG A 97 19.20 13.69 -6.22
C ARG A 97 17.95 14.48 -6.56
N VAL A 98 16.77 13.85 -6.53
CA VAL A 98 15.49 14.55 -6.75
C VAL A 98 15.10 15.34 -5.50
N ILE A 99 15.33 14.79 -4.31
CA ILE A 99 15.05 15.46 -3.02
C ILE A 99 15.94 16.70 -2.86
N ASP A 100 17.24 16.60 -3.15
CA ASP A 100 18.16 17.75 -3.07
C ASP A 100 17.76 18.92 -4.00
N ARG A 101 17.12 18.62 -5.13
CA ARG A 101 16.68 19.66 -6.09
C ARG A 101 15.38 20.34 -5.68
N PHE A 102 14.54 19.69 -4.87
CA PHE A 102 13.31 20.28 -4.34
C PHE A 102 13.56 21.15 -3.11
N ASP A 103 14.52 20.79 -2.26
CA ASP A 103 14.87 21.56 -1.05
C ASP A 103 15.42 22.96 -1.40
N ALA A 104 16.10 23.12 -2.54
CA ALA A 104 16.63 24.39 -3.00
C ALA A 104 15.56 25.42 -3.48
N ARG A 105 14.29 25.02 -3.68
CA ARG A 105 13.23 25.92 -4.17
C ARG A 105 12.27 26.41 -3.08
N VAL A 106 12.42 25.91 -1.85
CA VAL A 106 11.58 26.28 -0.69
C VAL A 106 12.38 27.19 0.26
N LEU A 107 13.07 28.19 -0.28
CA LEU A 107 13.74 29.23 0.52
C LEU A 107 13.62 30.59 -0.18
N ARG A 108 12.41 30.94 -0.61
CA ARG A 108 11.96 32.34 -0.75
C ARG A 108 10.48 32.42 -0.44
N VAL A 109 10.18 32.49 0.85
CA VAL A 109 8.93 33.07 1.32
C VAL A 109 9.27 34.52 1.65
N ASP A 110 8.61 35.44 0.94
CA ASP A 110 8.60 36.87 1.21
C ASP A 110 8.49 37.18 2.71
N GLU A 111 9.44 37.94 3.25
CA GLU A 111 9.24 38.65 4.51
C GLU A 111 8.38 39.89 4.24
N PRO A 112 7.18 40.03 4.86
CA PRO A 112 6.42 41.25 4.79
C PRO A 112 6.91 42.23 5.87
N GLY A 113 7.47 43.36 5.44
CA GLY A 113 7.51 44.59 6.22
C GLY A 113 8.89 45.15 6.54
N LYS A 114 9.20 46.31 5.95
CA LYS A 114 9.65 47.53 6.65
C LYS A 114 9.51 48.74 5.70
N PRO A 115 9.17 49.93 6.21
CA PRO A 115 8.76 51.10 5.43
C PRO A 115 9.91 51.73 4.62
#